data_AF-G0A449-F1
#
_entry.id   AF-G0A449-F1
#
_cell.length_a   1.000
_cell.length_b   1.000
_cell.length_c   1.000
_cell.angle_alpha   90.00
_cell.angle_beta   90.00
_cell.angle_gamma   90.00
#
_symmetry.space_group_name_H-M   'P 1'
#
loop_
_entity.id
_entity.type
_entity.pdbx_description
1 polymer ?
#
loop_
_entity_poly.entity_id
_entity_poly.type
_entity_poly.pdbx_seq_one_letter_code
_entity_poly.pdbx_strand_id
1 'polypeptide(L)'
;MIETFLAVAALYFLYCYFAVKRFSPSVCNTDSSTATATAISPNSKSGRKNTVYVPEDAVLRRHFITHLRGEIEAGMAPRPADSVLQRHHQALITATLEQRLTELGSLQPC
;
A
#
# COMPACT_ATOMS: atom_id res chain seq x y z
N MET A 1 4.66 38.22 2.90
CA MET A 1 3.34 37.87 3.48
C MET A 1 2.59 36.86 2.63
N ILE A 2 2.63 36.95 1.29
CA ILE A 2 1.96 35.98 0.40
C ILE A 2 2.69 34.62 0.37
N GLU A 3 4.03 34.63 0.31
CA GLU A 3 4.85 33.41 0.34
C GLU A 3 4.60 32.52 1.56
N THR A 4 4.46 33.13 2.73
CA THR A 4 4.16 32.42 3.98
C THR A 4 2.75 31.81 3.97
N PHE A 5 1.79 32.46 3.31
CA PHE A 5 0.43 31.96 3.18
C PHE A 5 0.37 30.75 2.24
N LEU A 6 1.09 30.80 1.13
CA LEU A 6 1.24 29.69 0.20
C LEU A 6 1.93 28.49 0.84
N ALA A 7 2.99 28.71 1.65
CA ALA A 7 3.69 27.64 2.35
C ALA A 7 2.80 26.94 3.38
N VAL A 8 2.05 27.71 4.20
CA VAL A 8 1.12 27.14 5.19
C VAL A 8 -0.02 26.38 4.51
N ALA A 9 -0.56 26.92 3.41
CA ALA A 9 -1.57 26.24 2.63
C ALA A 9 -1.04 24.92 2.03
N ALA A 10 0.16 24.91 1.45
CA ALA A 10 0.77 23.71 0.89
C ALA A 10 1.01 22.64 1.96
N LEU A 11 1.52 23.03 3.13
CA LEU A 11 1.70 22.12 4.27
C LEU A 11 0.36 21.58 4.79
N TYR A 12 -0.68 22.42 4.81
CA TYR A 12 -2.03 22.00 5.19
C TYR A 12 -2.63 21.01 4.18
N PHE A 13 -2.52 21.27 2.86
CA PHE A 13 -2.95 20.34 1.82
C PHE A 13 -2.19 19.01 1.89
N LEU A 14 -0.88 19.06 2.12
CA LEU A 14 -0.05 17.88 2.29
C LEU A 14 -0.47 17.09 3.55
N TYR A 15 -0.71 17.77 4.66
CA TYR A 15 -1.21 17.16 5.90
C TYR A 15 -2.58 16.51 5.72
N CYS A 16 -3.53 17.19 5.07
CA CYS A 16 -4.85 16.64 4.74
C CYS A 16 -4.72 15.42 3.82
N TYR A 17 -3.87 15.49 2.80
CA TYR A 17 -3.60 14.36 1.90
C TYR A 17 -3.03 13.15 2.65
N PHE A 18 -2.06 13.35 3.55
CA PHE A 18 -1.51 12.30 4.39
C PHE A 18 -2.52 11.75 5.42
N ALA A 19 -3.34 12.61 6.02
CA ALA A 19 -4.38 12.21 6.98
C ALA A 19 -5.44 11.31 6.31
N VAL A 20 -5.87 11.65 5.09
CA VAL A 20 -6.81 10.82 4.31
C VAL A 20 -6.15 9.51 3.85
N LYS A 21 -4.87 9.52 3.49
CA LYS A 21 -4.10 8.30 3.14
C LYS A 21 -3.86 7.37 4.35
N ARG A 22 -3.92 7.87 5.58
CA ARG A 22 -3.77 7.05 6.80
C ARG A 22 -5.06 6.42 7.30
N PHE A 23 -6.21 6.89 6.82
CA PHE A 23 -7.49 6.25 7.05
C PHE A 23 -7.71 5.19 5.97
N SER A 24 -6.93 4.10 6.05
CA SER A 24 -7.34 2.86 5.40
C SER A 24 -8.65 2.44 6.07
N PRO A 25 -9.80 2.43 5.38
CA PRO A 25 -11.00 1.89 5.96
C PRO A 25 -10.73 0.40 6.11
N SER A 26 -10.53 -0.01 7.36
CA SER A 26 -10.53 -1.41 7.75
C SER A 26 -11.87 -1.98 7.30
N VAL A 27 -11.85 -2.69 6.16
CA VAL A 27 -12.96 -3.53 5.76
C VAL A 27 -12.94 -4.69 6.75
N CYS A 28 -13.79 -4.56 7.76
CA CYS A 28 -14.13 -5.63 8.69
C CYS A 28 -14.95 -6.65 7.90
N ASN A 29 -14.29 -7.60 7.24
CA ASN A 29 -14.96 -8.87 6.94
C ASN A 29 -14.82 -9.74 8.18
N THR A 30 -15.79 -9.58 9.09
CA THR A 30 -16.17 -10.62 10.04
C THR A 30 -16.72 -11.80 9.26
N ASP A 31 -15.89 -12.81 9.03
CA ASP A 31 -16.35 -14.19 9.07
C ASP A 31 -15.61 -14.87 10.21
N SER A 32 -16.37 -15.22 11.23
CA SER A 32 -15.96 -15.89 12.45
C SER A 32 -15.14 -17.14 12.18
N SER A 33 -13.93 -17.22 12.73
CA SER A 33 -13.56 -18.28 13.67
C SER A 33 -12.20 -18.01 14.32
N THR A 34 -12.29 -17.67 15.61
CA THR A 34 -11.42 -18.10 16.70
C THR A 34 -9.91 -17.84 16.62
N ALA A 35 -9.52 -16.88 17.46
CA ALA A 35 -8.54 -17.03 18.55
C ALA A 35 -7.16 -16.36 18.39
N THR A 36 -6.88 -15.58 19.45
CA THR A 36 -5.58 -15.20 20.02
C THR A 36 -4.77 -14.09 19.34
N ALA A 37 -4.90 -12.91 19.97
CA ALA A 37 -3.93 -11.85 20.16
C ALA A 37 -2.46 -12.21 19.89
N THR A 38 -1.73 -11.33 19.20
CA THR A 38 -0.41 -10.87 19.62
C THR A 38 -0.13 -9.52 18.93
N ALA A 39 0.14 -8.49 19.74
CA ALA A 39 0.67 -7.22 19.28
C ALA A 39 2.09 -7.42 18.75
N ILE A 40 2.38 -7.04 17.50
CA ILE A 40 3.76 -6.93 17.03
C ILE A 40 3.94 -5.65 16.22
N SER A 41 4.67 -4.73 16.86
CA SER A 41 5.29 -3.52 16.31
C SER A 41 6.33 -3.89 15.25
N PRO A 42 6.36 -3.27 14.04
CA PRO A 42 7.45 -3.50 13.11
C PRO A 42 8.60 -2.56 13.43
N ASN A 43 9.62 -3.10 14.11
CA ASN A 43 10.95 -2.52 14.21
C ASN A 43 11.64 -2.61 12.83
N SER A 44 11.75 -1.50 12.12
CA SER A 44 12.43 -1.43 10.83
C SER A 44 13.94 -1.32 11.04
N LYS A 45 14.63 -2.46 11.00
CA LYS A 45 16.05 -2.51 10.66
C LYS A 45 16.31 -3.67 9.71
N SER A 46 16.53 -3.38 8.43
CA SER A 46 17.47 -4.17 7.64
C SER A 46 17.77 -3.46 6.32
N GLY A 47 18.97 -2.88 6.21
CA GLY A 47 19.61 -2.72 4.93
C GLY A 47 20.04 -4.11 4.47
N ARG A 48 19.26 -4.74 3.58
CA ARG A 48 19.65 -5.99 2.92
C ARG A 48 19.33 -5.86 1.44
N LYS A 49 20.34 -6.16 0.63
CA LYS A 49 20.29 -6.14 -0.84
C LYS A 49 19.00 -6.80 -1.32
N ASN A 50 18.25 -6.06 -2.14
CA ASN A 50 16.88 -6.31 -2.56
C ASN A 50 16.74 -7.58 -3.42
N THR A 51 16.82 -8.76 -2.82
CA THR A 51 16.13 -9.93 -3.37
C THR A 51 14.75 -9.92 -2.74
N VAL A 52 13.83 -9.17 -3.35
CA VAL A 52 12.45 -9.10 -2.90
C VAL A 52 11.87 -10.52 -3.06
N TYR A 53 11.63 -11.19 -1.95
CA TYR A 53 11.16 -12.58 -1.91
C TYR A 53 9.72 -12.60 -1.40
N VAL A 54 8.83 -13.31 -2.11
CA VAL A 54 7.44 -13.48 -1.68
C VAL A 54 7.41 -14.50 -0.53
N PRO A 55 6.95 -14.15 0.68
CA PRO A 55 6.92 -15.09 1.80
C PRO A 55 6.01 -16.32 1.52
N GLU A 56 6.42 -17.49 2.00
CA GLU A 56 5.68 -18.75 1.83
C GLU A 56 4.41 -18.83 2.71
N ASP A 57 4.43 -18.18 3.87
CA ASP A 57 3.30 -18.14 4.81
C ASP A 57 2.15 -17.28 4.24
N ALA A 58 0.93 -17.81 4.28
CA ALA A 58 -0.29 -17.16 3.82
C ALA A 58 -0.56 -15.81 4.49
N VAL A 59 -0.27 -15.65 5.79
CA VAL A 59 -0.52 -14.40 6.53
C VAL A 59 0.49 -13.34 6.09
N LEU A 60 1.78 -13.71 6.09
CA LEU A 60 2.87 -12.83 5.67
C LEU A 60 2.73 -12.44 4.19
N ARG A 61 2.31 -13.37 3.32
CA ARG A 61 2.04 -13.12 1.91
C ARG A 61 0.94 -12.09 1.71
N ARG A 62 -0.16 -12.17 2.48
CA ARG A 62 -1.24 -11.16 2.42
C ARG A 62 -0.76 -9.78 2.84
N HIS A 63 0.02 -9.69 3.92
CA HIS A 63 0.62 -8.42 4.35
C HIS A 63 1.58 -7.86 3.32
N PHE A 64 2.43 -8.72 2.75
CA PHE A 64 3.37 -8.35 1.70
C PHE A 64 2.67 -7.81 0.45
N ILE A 65 1.63 -8.49 -0.05
CA ILE A 65 0.84 -8.03 -1.19
C ILE A 65 0.15 -6.69 -0.90
N THR A 66 -0.39 -6.53 0.31
CA THR A 66 -1.05 -5.28 0.73
C THR A 66 -0.05 -4.12 0.80
N HIS A 67 1.16 -4.38 1.31
CA HIS A 67 2.23 -3.41 1.36
C HIS A 67 2.66 -2.96 -0.04
N LEU A 68 2.93 -3.92 -0.95
CA LEU A 68 3.28 -3.63 -2.35
C LEU A 68 2.18 -2.85 -3.07
N ARG A 69 0.92 -3.22 -2.85
CA ARG A 69 -0.21 -2.48 -3.40
C ARG A 69 -0.20 -1.02 -2.95
N GLY A 70 0.08 -0.78 -1.67
CA GLY A 70 0.20 0.58 -1.12
C GLY A 70 1.35 1.38 -1.73
N GLU A 71 2.49 0.74 -2.00
CA GLU A 71 3.62 1.37 -2.69
C GLU A 71 3.27 1.76 -4.13
N ILE A 72 2.59 0.87 -4.86
CA ILE A 72 2.12 1.14 -6.24
C ILE A 72 1.12 2.29 -6.23
N GLU A 73 0.15 2.27 -5.31
CA GLU A 73 -0.85 3.35 -5.15
C GLU A 73 -0.25 4.67 -4.68
N ALA A 74 0.91 4.65 -4.01
CA ALA A 74 1.66 5.85 -3.62
C ALA A 74 2.43 6.46 -4.80
N GLY A 75 2.93 5.64 -5.72
CA GLY A 75 3.58 6.08 -6.95
C GLY A 75 2.62 6.52 -8.06
N MET A 76 1.33 6.17 -7.95
CA MET A 76 0.29 6.53 -8.92
C MET A 76 -0.44 7.83 -8.58
N ALA A 77 -1.10 8.40 -9.59
CA ALA A 77 -1.98 9.55 -9.46
C ALA A 77 -3.12 9.32 -8.45
N PRO A 78 -3.64 10.39 -7.81
CA PRO A 78 -4.75 10.29 -6.86
C PRO A 78 -5.97 9.61 -7.47
N ARG A 79 -6.77 8.95 -6.61
CA ARG A 79 -7.95 8.19 -7.03
C ARG A 79 -8.97 9.13 -7.72
N PRO A 80 -9.42 8.81 -8.94
CA PRO A 80 -10.40 9.63 -9.65
C PRO A 80 -11.79 9.49 -9.02
N ALA A 81 -12.62 10.53 -9.18
CA ALA A 81 -13.98 10.59 -8.61
C ALA A 81 -15.03 9.85 -9.44
N ASP A 82 -14.83 9.73 -10.75
CA ASP A 82 -15.76 9.03 -11.65
C ASP A 82 -15.64 7.50 -11.49
N SER A 83 -16.78 6.83 -11.37
CA SER A 83 -16.93 5.37 -11.28
C SER A 83 -16.24 4.59 -12.42
N VAL A 84 -16.24 5.11 -13.65
CA VAL A 84 -15.63 4.43 -14.80
C VAL A 84 -14.11 4.53 -14.70
N LEU A 85 -13.60 5.74 -14.51
CA LEU A 85 -12.18 5.99 -14.30
C LEU A 85 -11.63 5.28 -13.06
N GLN A 86 -12.43 5.18 -12.00
CA GLN A 86 -12.06 4.49 -10.77
C GLN A 86 -11.85 2.99 -11.00
N ARG A 87 -12.75 2.35 -11.78
CA ARG A 87 -12.57 0.94 -12.16
C ARG A 87 -11.33 0.75 -13.04
N HIS A 88 -11.09 1.67 -13.97
CA HIS A 88 -9.88 1.62 -14.80
C HIS A 88 -8.61 1.79 -13.96
N HIS A 89 -8.59 2.75 -13.05
CA HIS A 89 -7.49 2.98 -12.12
C HIS A 89 -7.23 1.75 -11.24
N GLN A 90 -8.28 1.12 -10.72
CA GLN A 90 -8.15 -0.12 -9.98
C GLN A 90 -7.57 -1.26 -10.83
N ALA A 91 -7.99 -1.38 -12.09
CA ALA A 91 -7.46 -2.38 -13.03
C ALA A 91 -5.97 -2.13 -13.34
N LEU A 92 -5.55 -0.87 -13.45
CA LEU A 92 -4.14 -0.51 -13.63
C LEU A 92 -3.29 -0.91 -12.41
N ILE A 93 -3.80 -0.65 -11.20
CA ILE A 93 -3.12 -1.08 -9.96
C ILE A 93 -3.00 -2.60 -9.91
N THR A 94 -4.07 -3.34 -10.21
CA THR A 94 -4.03 -4.81 -10.17
C THR A 94 -3.08 -5.38 -11.21
N ALA A 95 -3.11 -4.87 -12.44
CA ALA A 95 -2.20 -5.31 -13.49
C ALA A 95 -0.73 -5.04 -13.14
N THR A 96 -0.44 -3.86 -12.58
CA THR A 96 0.92 -3.50 -12.14
C THR A 96 1.38 -4.41 -10.99
N LEU A 97 0.49 -4.69 -10.03
CA LEU A 97 0.76 -5.58 -8.91
C LEU A 97 1.09 -6.99 -9.39
N GLU A 98 0.26 -7.54 -10.28
CA GLU A 98 0.48 -8.86 -10.88
C GLU A 98 1.82 -8.94 -11.60
N GLN A 99 2.13 -7.94 -12.44
CA GLN A 99 3.42 -7.86 -13.12
C GLN A 99 4.59 -7.94 -12.13
N ARG A 100 4.54 -7.15 -11.04
CA ARG A 100 5.57 -7.19 -10.00
C ARG A 100 5.66 -8.56 -9.34
N LEU A 101 4.54 -9.17 -8.97
CA LEU A 101 4.56 -10.50 -8.36
C LEU A 101 5.14 -11.57 -9.32
N THR A 102 4.85 -11.47 -10.61
CA THR A 102 5.46 -12.34 -11.62
C THR A 102 6.96 -12.11 -11.74
N GLU A 103 7.43 -10.87 -11.71
CA GLU A 103 8.87 -10.52 -11.67
C GLU A 103 9.55 -11.12 -10.43
N LEU A 104 8.89 -11.11 -9.27
CA LEU A 104 9.44 -11.68 -8.04
C LEU A 104 9.44 -13.21 -8.03
N GLY A 105 8.41 -13.83 -8.58
CA GLY A 105 8.32 -15.28 -8.73
C GLY A 105 9.33 -15.84 -9.74
N SER A 106 9.64 -15.09 -10.81
CA SER A 106 10.65 -15.48 -11.79
C SER A 106 12.09 -15.28 -11.29
N LEU A 107 12.29 -14.40 -10.30
CA LEU A 107 13.58 -14.17 -9.63
C LEU A 107 13.83 -15.12 -8.46
N GLN A 108 13.08 -16.21 -8.29
CA GLN A 108 13.48 -17.29 -7.40
C GLN A 108 14.51 -18.20 -8.12
N PRO A 109 15.83 -18.07 -7.88
CA PRO A 109 16.74 -19.19 -8.12
C PRO A 109 16.38 -20.32 -7.15
N CYS A 110 16.34 -21.54 -7.69
CA CYS A 110 16.16 -22.79 -6.96
C CYS A 110 17.19 -22.96 -5.84
#